data_AF-A0A1M6AXL9-F1
#
_entry.id   AF-A0A1M6AXL9-F1
#
_cell.length_a   1.000
_cell.length_b   1.000
_cell.length_c   1.000
_cell.angle_alpha   90.00
_cell.angle_beta   90.00
_cell.angle_gamma   90.00
#
_symmetry.space_group_name_H-M   'P 1'
#
loop_
_entity.id
_entity.type
_entity.pdbx_description
1 polymer ?
#
loop_
_entity_poly.entity_id
_entity_poly.type
_entity_poly.pdbx_seq_one_letter_code
_entity_poly.pdbx_strand_id
1 'polypeptide(L)'
;MDTKLTLKLNQNVIEKAKEYASNRKMSLSRLVEAYLQSLTSENDTSDFEISPFVKSIATGNEIPTDLDYKKEYSDYLTEKYK
;
A
#
# COMPACT_ATOMS: atom_id res chain seq x y z
N MET A 1 -12.08 -19.72 -12.82
CA MET A 1 -12.14 -20.03 -14.27
C MET A 1 -11.54 -18.85 -14.99
N ASP A 2 -10.58 -19.10 -15.89
CA ASP A 2 -9.87 -18.01 -16.57
C ASP A 2 -10.55 -17.69 -17.90
N THR A 3 -10.74 -16.39 -18.17
CA THR A 3 -11.36 -15.92 -19.41
C THR A 3 -10.51 -14.82 -20.04
N LYS A 4 -10.56 -14.70 -21.38
CA LYS A 4 -9.80 -13.69 -22.11
C LYS A 4 -10.60 -12.39 -22.21
N LEU A 5 -10.05 -11.30 -21.68
CA LEU A 5 -10.57 -9.95 -21.85
C LEU A 5 -9.86 -9.25 -23.02
N THR A 6 -10.61 -8.81 -24.04
CA THR A 6 -10.08 -8.05 -25.18
C THR A 6 -10.59 -6.62 -25.13
N LEU A 7 -9.68 -5.65 -25.06
CA LEU A 7 -10.00 -4.22 -24.94
C LEU A 7 -9.45 -3.44 -26.14
N LYS A 8 -10.22 -2.45 -26.63
CA LYS A 8 -9.74 -1.49 -27.63
C LYS A 8 -9.19 -0.27 -26.91
N LEU A 9 -7.88 -0.03 -27.05
CA LEU A 9 -7.16 1.05 -26.39
C LEU A 9 -6.27 1.77 -27.40
N ASN A 10 -5.81 2.96 -27.06
CA ASN A 10 -4.84 3.69 -27.86
C ASN A 10 -3.48 2.95 -27.86
N GLN A 11 -2.88 2.77 -29.04
CA GLN A 11 -1.60 2.08 -29.22
C GLN A 11 -0.48 2.67 -28.34
N ASN A 12 -0.37 4.00 -28.25
CA ASN A 12 0.66 4.68 -27.46
C ASN A 12 0.52 4.36 -25.96
N VAL A 13 -0.72 4.21 -25.48
CA VAL A 13 -1.00 3.84 -24.09
C VAL A 13 -0.57 2.39 -23.83
N ILE A 14 -0.82 1.48 -24.78
CA ILE A 14 -0.39 0.07 -24.66
C ILE A 14 1.13 -0.03 -24.56
N GLU A 15 1.86 0.72 -25.38
CA GLU A 15 3.33 0.71 -25.38
C GLU A 15 3.91 1.20 -24.04
N LYS A 16 3.44 2.35 -23.56
CA LYS A 16 3.86 2.89 -22.25
C LYS A 16 3.51 1.94 -21.10
N ALA A 17 2.34 1.31 -21.14
CA ALA A 17 1.93 0.37 -20.11
C ALA A 17 2.79 -0.92 -20.12
N LYS A 18 3.19 -1.41 -21.30
CA LYS A 18 4.12 -2.55 -21.42
C LYS A 18 5.50 -2.22 -20.87
N GLU A 19 6.02 -1.04 -21.18
CA GLU A 19 7.30 -0.56 -20.66
C GLU A 19 7.27 -0.48 -19.12
N TYR A 20 6.23 0.15 -18.57
CA TYR A 20 6.01 0.24 -17.13
C TYR A 20 5.97 -1.15 -16.45
N ALA A 21 5.22 -2.09 -17.02
CA ALA A 21 5.11 -3.44 -16.48
C ALA A 21 6.46 -4.17 -16.54
N SER A 22 7.19 -4.05 -17.66
CA SER A 22 8.51 -4.65 -17.84
C SER A 22 9.54 -4.13 -16.84
N ASN A 23 9.57 -2.81 -16.61
CA ASN A 23 10.44 -2.17 -15.61
C ASN A 23 10.18 -2.69 -14.19
N ARG A 24 8.93 -3.10 -13.90
CA ARG A 24 8.54 -3.71 -12.62
C ARG A 24 8.62 -5.24 -12.62
N LYS A 25 9.18 -5.85 -13.67
CA LYS A 25 9.27 -7.32 -13.86
C LYS A 25 7.90 -8.01 -13.78
N MET A 26 6.87 -7.35 -14.28
CA MET A 26 5.48 -7.83 -14.32
C MET A 26 4.96 -7.88 -15.76
N SER A 27 3.99 -8.76 -16.02
CA SER A 27 3.24 -8.72 -17.28
C SER A 27 2.14 -7.66 -17.23
N LEU A 28 1.78 -7.11 -18.39
CA LEU A 28 0.66 -6.17 -18.50
C LEU A 28 -0.66 -6.82 -18.08
N SER A 29 -0.87 -8.10 -18.41
CA SER A 29 -2.06 -8.85 -17.98
C SER A 29 -2.17 -8.93 -16.45
N ARG A 30 -1.07 -9.26 -15.76
CA ARG A 30 -1.02 -9.33 -14.30
C ARG A 30 -1.28 -7.98 -13.65
N LEU A 31 -0.77 -6.90 -14.26
CA LEU A 31 -1.00 -5.54 -13.78
C LEU A 31 -2.47 -5.15 -13.88
N VAL A 32 -3.11 -5.43 -15.02
CA VAL A 32 -4.53 -5.12 -15.23
C VAL A 32 -5.42 -5.98 -14.34
N GLU A 33 -5.11 -7.27 -14.21
CA GLU A 33 -5.82 -8.18 -13.30
C GLU A 33 -5.76 -7.70 -11.85
N ALA A 34 -4.56 -7.36 -11.36
CA ALA A 34 -4.40 -6.85 -9.99
C ALA A 34 -5.17 -5.53 -9.76
N TYR A 35 -5.22 -4.65 -10.76
CA TYR A 35 -6.00 -3.41 -10.67
C TYR A 35 -7.50 -3.68 -10.66
N LEU A 36 -8.00 -4.55 -11.53
CA LEU A 36 -9.41 -4.92 -11.55
C LEU A 36 -9.80 -5.62 -10.24
N GLN A 37 -8.96 -6.52 -9.73
CA GLN A 37 -9.11 -7.11 -8.40
C GLN A 37 -9.20 -6.02 -7.33
N SER A 38 -8.30 -5.03 -7.32
CA SER A 38 -8.37 -3.92 -6.36
C SER A 38 -9.68 -3.11 -6.42
N LEU A 39 -10.37 -3.08 -7.56
CA LEU A 39 -11.64 -2.36 -7.71
C LEU A 39 -12.85 -3.22 -7.37
N THR A 40 -12.76 -4.53 -7.61
CA THR A 40 -13.89 -5.48 -7.45
C THR A 40 -13.77 -6.37 -6.22
N SER A 41 -12.61 -6.38 -5.56
CA SER A 41 -12.50 -6.77 -4.18
C SER A 41 -13.42 -5.82 -3.44
N GLU A 42 -14.63 -6.31 -3.18
CA GLU A 42 -15.62 -5.61 -2.40
C GLU A 42 -14.94 -5.06 -1.16
N ASN A 43 -15.47 -3.95 -0.64
CA ASN A 43 -15.18 -3.51 0.71
C ASN A 43 -15.68 -4.58 1.69
N ASP A 44 -15.04 -5.74 1.70
CA ASP A 44 -14.88 -6.62 2.82
C ASP A 44 -14.12 -5.81 3.88
N THR A 45 -14.89 -4.88 4.44
CA THR A 45 -14.89 -4.47 5.83
C THR A 45 -15.30 -5.64 6.73
N SER A 46 -15.37 -6.87 6.20
CA SER A 46 -15.10 -8.04 7.03
C SER A 46 -13.68 -7.89 7.53
N ASP A 47 -13.62 -7.34 8.75
CA ASP A 47 -12.49 -7.27 9.65
C ASP A 47 -11.28 -8.02 9.09
N PHE A 48 -10.37 -7.28 8.43
CA PHE A 48 -9.00 -7.76 8.36
C PHE A 48 -8.65 -8.06 9.81
N GLU A 49 -8.49 -9.33 10.19
CA GLU A 49 -8.14 -9.70 11.56
C GLU A 49 -6.73 -9.19 11.81
N ILE A 50 -6.67 -7.90 12.14
CA ILE A 50 -5.48 -7.24 12.62
C ILE A 50 -5.18 -7.93 13.93
N SER A 51 -4.02 -8.61 13.99
CA SER A 51 -3.52 -9.23 15.21
C SER A 51 -3.77 -8.29 16.41
N PRO A 52 -4.23 -8.81 17.57
CA PRO A 52 -4.45 -7.99 18.76
C PRO A 52 -3.27 -7.06 19.08
N PHE A 53 -2.04 -7.51 18.78
CA PHE A 53 -0.83 -6.70 18.89
C PHE A 53 -0.83 -5.47 17.97
N VAL A 54 -1.16 -5.62 16.69
CA VAL A 54 -1.18 -4.49 15.74
C VAL A 54 -2.34 -3.54 16.06
N LYS A 55 -3.49 -4.05 16.52
CA LYS A 55 -4.60 -3.22 17.03
C LYS A 55 -4.18 -2.43 18.27
N SER A 56 -3.35 -3.02 19.14
CA SER A 56 -2.81 -2.34 20.33
C SER A 56 -1.83 -1.21 20.00
N ILE A 57 -1.12 -1.28 18.86
CA ILE A 57 -0.25 -0.19 18.40
C ILE A 57 -1.09 1.01 17.93
N ALA A 58 -2.16 0.76 17.17
CA ALA A 58 -3.04 1.84 16.70
C ALA A 58 -3.81 2.52 17.85
N THR A 59 -4.11 1.76 18.91
CA THR A 59 -4.76 2.27 20.13
C THR A 59 -3.75 2.78 21.16
N GLY A 60 -2.45 2.59 20.89
CA GLY A 60 -1.37 2.82 21.83
C GLY A 60 -0.88 4.26 21.79
N ASN A 61 -1.37 5.05 22.74
CA ASN A 61 -1.02 6.45 23.03
C ASN A 61 -1.40 7.43 21.92
N GLU A 62 -2.37 8.30 22.22
CA GLU A 62 -2.65 9.48 21.41
C GLU A 62 -1.38 10.32 21.34
N ILE A 63 -0.85 10.50 20.12
CA ILE A 63 0.27 11.40 19.89
C ILE A 63 -0.24 12.82 20.18
N PRO A 64 0.37 13.55 21.12
CA PRO A 64 -0.01 14.93 21.40
C PRO A 64 0.02 15.75 20.11
N THR A 65 -1.02 16.54 19.86
CA THR A 65 -1.12 17.34 18.64
C THR A 65 -0.01 18.40 18.54
N ASP A 66 0.62 18.71 19.68
CA ASP A 66 1.72 19.66 19.85
C ASP A 66 3.09 18.98 20.06
N LEU A 67 3.22 17.69 19.74
CA LEU A 67 4.49 16.97 19.92
C LEU A 67 5.61 17.56 19.05
N ASP A 68 6.62 18.16 19.69
CA ASP A 68 7.90 18.50 19.05
C ASP A 68 8.79 17.25 18.97
N TYR A 69 8.55 16.45 17.93
CA TYR A 69 9.25 15.18 17.70
C TYR A 69 10.78 15.32 17.65
N LYS A 70 11.32 16.48 17.27
CA LYS A 70 12.77 16.67 17.17
C LYS A 70 13.39 16.80 18.56
N LYS A 71 12.73 17.55 19.44
CA LYS A 71 13.18 17.75 20.81
C LYS A 71 13.11 16.44 21.61
N GLU A 72 11.96 15.78 21.59
CA GLU A 72 11.74 14.47 22.22
C GLU A 72 12.79 13.44 21.77
N TYR A 73 13.08 13.37 20.47
CA TYR A 73 14.08 12.45 19.93
C TYR A 73 15.50 12.78 20.39
N SER A 74 15.85 14.07 20.44
CA SER A 74 17.16 14.51 20.92
C SER A 74 17.36 14.21 22.41
N ASP A 75 16.32 14.45 23.22
CA ASP A 75 16.33 14.17 24.66
C ASP A 75 16.46 12.66 24.90
N TYR A 76 15.71 11.83 24.16
CA TYR A 76 15.82 10.37 24.22
C TYR A 76 17.21 9.85 23.86
N LEU A 77 17.84 10.36 22.79
CA LEU A 77 19.19 9.96 22.42
C LEU A 77 20.19 10.35 23.52
N THR A 78 20.04 11.53 24.11
CA THR A 78 20.89 11.99 25.21
C THR A 78 20.76 11.10 26.44
N GLU A 79 19.55 10.66 26.78
CA GLU A 79 19.26 9.71 27.87
C GLU A 79 19.84 8.31 27.58
N LYS A 80 19.67 7.83 26.34
CA LYS A 80 20.08 6.47 25.92
C LYS A 80 21.59 6.28 25.93
N TYR A 81 22.34 7.31 25.57
CA TYR A 81 23.81 7.28 25.47
C TYR A 81 24.51 7.91 26.69
N LYS A 82 23.76 8.10 27.78
CA LYS A 82 24.29 8.46 29.10
C LYS A 82 24.86 7.23 29.80
#